data_AF-A0A0F9DXY3-F1
#
_entry.id   AF-A0A0F9DXY3-F1
#
_cell.length_a   1.000
_cell.length_b   1.000
_cell.length_c   1.000
_cell.angle_alpha   90.00
_cell.angle_beta   90.00
_cell.angle_gamma   90.00
#
_symmetry.space_group_name_H-M   'P 1'
#
loop_
_entity.id
_entity.type
_entity.pdbx_description
1 polymer ?
#
loop_
_entity_poly.entity_id
_entity_poly.type
_entity_poly.pdbx_seq_one_letter_code
_entity_poly.pdbx_strand_id
1 'polypeptide(L)'
;MVIIKEGRMFAIDGTSWQNWSVRPLEKGGTISKRGAVVANDVLWMIDRDGLYMFDGNVRRKVSKHIQTDIDSYTLSDVSLFFYKTDVMVSFPTNSVVLVFDPDTIRLDDMGDGRVSFYNWGSYYARQILHNRGGGDDGYLILLGNNYTARGDYLAYDNISGTLPINMEMQTKLFQFGGEETVKNFTRAKAKIGNVSTPAGVEYEFKFLTADTSNTLVLNALVGTGAVSREISVPYEMDGKQISMYVKHNTNFNARVDTLSIDSRKRRY
;
A
#
# COMPACT_ATOMS: atom_id res chain seq x y z
N MET A 1 4.66 -22.29 -12.69
CA MET A 1 5.53 -21.54 -11.75
C MET A 1 6.30 -20.47 -12.53
N VAL A 2 6.53 -19.28 -11.97
CA VAL A 2 7.38 -18.25 -12.63
C VAL A 2 8.75 -18.21 -11.96
N ILE A 3 9.82 -18.23 -12.76
CA ILE A 3 11.19 -17.97 -12.31
C ILE A 3 11.63 -16.62 -12.85
N ILE A 4 12.17 -15.80 -11.95
CA ILE A 4 12.68 -14.47 -12.28
C ILE A 4 14.19 -14.53 -12.14
N LYS A 5 14.89 -14.15 -13.22
CA LYS A 5 16.34 -13.96 -13.23
C LYS A 5 16.64 -12.51 -13.56
N GLU A 6 17.89 -12.10 -13.40
CA GLU A 6 18.32 -10.79 -13.87
C GLU A 6 18.03 -10.66 -15.38
N GLY A 7 17.28 -9.61 -15.75
CA GLY A 7 16.96 -9.28 -17.14
C GLY A 7 15.94 -10.18 -17.85
N ARG A 8 15.38 -11.24 -17.22
CA ARG A 8 14.34 -12.06 -17.87
C ARG A 8 13.45 -12.87 -16.91
N MET A 9 12.20 -13.06 -17.32
CA MET A 9 11.24 -13.98 -16.68
C MET A 9 11.00 -15.25 -17.50
N PHE A 10 10.75 -16.35 -16.80
CA PHE A 10 10.49 -17.67 -17.36
C PHE A 10 9.28 -18.31 -16.69
N ALA A 11 8.44 -18.99 -17.46
CA ALA A 11 7.46 -19.92 -16.94
C ALA A 11 8.05 -21.33 -16.95
N ILE A 12 7.88 -22.03 -15.83
CA ILE A 12 8.05 -23.47 -15.73
C ILE A 12 6.67 -24.11 -15.67
N ASP A 13 6.41 -24.94 -16.69
CA ASP A 13 5.18 -25.72 -16.84
C ASP A 13 5.56 -27.20 -16.92
N GLY A 14 4.96 -28.04 -16.08
CA GLY A 14 5.28 -29.47 -16.01
C GLY A 14 4.44 -30.20 -14.96
N THR A 15 4.32 -31.52 -15.12
CA THR A 15 3.58 -32.39 -14.19
C THR A 15 4.50 -33.18 -13.27
N SER A 16 5.83 -33.16 -13.50
CA SER A 16 6.82 -33.81 -12.65
C SER A 16 8.20 -33.14 -12.76
N TRP A 17 9.10 -33.47 -11.83
CA TRP A 17 10.51 -33.01 -11.85
C TRP A 17 11.31 -33.47 -13.08
N GLN A 18 10.86 -34.54 -13.74
CA GLN A 18 11.50 -35.11 -14.94
C GLN A 18 10.86 -34.60 -16.23
N ASN A 19 9.65 -34.03 -16.16
CA ASN A 19 8.90 -33.57 -17.31
C ASN A 19 8.39 -32.15 -17.05
N TRP A 20 9.29 -31.19 -17.27
CA TRP A 20 8.99 -29.76 -17.25
C TRP A 20 9.60 -29.07 -18.46
N SER A 21 8.92 -28.02 -18.89
CA SER A 21 9.37 -27.11 -19.93
C SER A 21 9.62 -25.74 -19.32
N VAL A 22 10.68 -25.07 -19.77
CA VAL A 22 10.93 -23.65 -19.50
C VAL A 22 10.62 -22.88 -20.77
N ARG A 23 9.72 -21.91 -20.66
CA ARG A 23 9.46 -20.95 -21.74
C ARG A 23 9.75 -19.53 -21.26
N PRO A 24 10.41 -18.69 -22.08
CA PRO A 24 10.56 -17.28 -21.75
C PRO A 24 9.18 -16.60 -21.76
N LEU A 25 8.94 -15.71 -20.80
CA LEU A 25 7.71 -14.91 -20.76
C LEU A 25 7.96 -13.52 -21.34
N GLU A 26 8.77 -12.72 -20.65
CA GLU A 26 8.92 -11.30 -20.94
C GLU A 26 10.37 -10.86 -20.66
N LYS A 27 10.82 -9.81 -21.33
CA LYS A 27 12.15 -9.23 -21.09
C LYS A 27 12.13 -8.33 -19.85
N GLY A 28 13.19 -8.39 -19.07
CA GLY A 28 13.28 -7.77 -17.75
C GLY A 28 12.98 -8.76 -16.63
N GLY A 29 13.56 -8.48 -15.47
CA GLY A 29 13.45 -9.35 -14.31
C GLY A 29 13.82 -8.57 -13.06
N THR A 30 14.55 -9.20 -12.14
CA THR A 30 14.97 -8.52 -10.91
C THR A 30 16.45 -8.57 -10.67
N ILE A 31 16.99 -7.48 -10.14
CA ILE A 31 18.39 -7.35 -9.72
C ILE A 31 18.68 -8.03 -8.37
N SER A 32 17.65 -8.30 -7.57
CA SER A 32 17.79 -8.88 -6.24
C SER A 32 17.05 -10.19 -6.13
N LYS A 33 17.64 -11.15 -5.43
CA LYS A 33 17.05 -12.47 -5.15
C LYS A 33 15.71 -12.38 -4.41
N ARG A 34 15.48 -11.29 -3.66
CA ARG A 34 14.25 -11.03 -2.91
C ARG A 34 13.46 -9.86 -3.50
N GLY A 35 13.83 -9.43 -4.71
CA GLY A 35 13.30 -8.24 -5.36
C GLY A 35 11.94 -8.43 -6.04
N ALA A 36 11.19 -9.48 -5.71
CA ALA A 36 9.90 -9.77 -6.32
C ALA A 36 8.90 -10.41 -5.34
N VAL A 37 7.63 -10.08 -5.50
CA VAL A 37 6.52 -10.65 -4.71
C VAL A 37 5.24 -10.72 -5.55
N VAL A 38 4.41 -11.74 -5.31
CA VAL A 38 3.05 -11.80 -5.88
C VAL A 38 2.06 -11.19 -4.90
N ALA A 39 1.26 -10.24 -5.36
CA ALA A 39 0.17 -9.63 -4.61
C ALA A 39 -1.03 -9.42 -5.53
N ASN A 40 -2.21 -9.89 -5.09
CA ASN A 40 -3.47 -9.81 -5.84
C ASN A 40 -3.33 -10.32 -7.29
N ASP A 41 -2.75 -11.51 -7.45
CA ASP A 41 -2.49 -12.19 -8.73
C ASP A 41 -1.56 -11.44 -9.70
N VAL A 42 -0.94 -10.35 -9.26
CA VAL A 42 0.04 -9.56 -10.00
C VAL A 42 1.43 -9.81 -9.43
N LEU A 43 2.41 -10.02 -10.30
CA LEU A 43 3.81 -10.09 -9.92
C LEU A 43 4.38 -8.67 -9.85
N TRP A 44 4.85 -8.26 -8.67
CA TRP A 44 5.57 -7.02 -8.44
C TRP A 44 7.06 -7.31 -8.34
N MET A 45 7.89 -6.52 -9.03
CA MET A 45 9.34 -6.73 -9.04
C MET A 45 10.11 -5.43 -9.22
N ILE A 46 11.28 -5.33 -8.61
CA ILE A 46 12.24 -4.25 -8.85
C ILE A 46 13.25 -4.70 -9.91
N ASP A 47 13.38 -3.88 -10.95
CA ASP A 47 14.44 -3.93 -11.95
C ASP A 47 15.38 -2.72 -11.75
N ARG A 48 16.48 -2.64 -12.52
CA ARG A 48 17.52 -1.60 -12.38
C ARG A 48 16.98 -0.18 -12.38
N ASP A 49 15.92 0.07 -13.16
CA ASP A 49 15.40 1.40 -13.41
C ASP A 49 14.06 1.68 -12.71
N GLY A 50 13.53 0.74 -11.90
CA GLY A 50 12.32 1.01 -11.14
C GLY A 50 11.51 -0.21 -10.72
N LEU A 51 10.32 0.07 -10.17
CA LEU A 51 9.34 -0.93 -9.78
C LEU A 51 8.42 -1.24 -10.95
N TYR A 52 8.17 -2.51 -11.16
CA TYR A 52 7.34 -3.06 -12.23
C TYR A 52 6.24 -3.95 -11.68
N MET A 53 5.13 -3.98 -12.41
CA MET A 53 4.12 -5.02 -12.31
C MET A 53 4.19 -5.94 -13.53
N PHE A 54 3.73 -7.17 -13.38
CA PHE A 54 3.47 -8.10 -14.47
C PHE A 54 2.17 -8.86 -14.17
N ASP A 55 1.17 -8.66 -15.03
CA ASP A 55 -0.17 -9.26 -14.91
C ASP A 55 -0.29 -10.63 -15.62
N GLY A 56 0.83 -11.19 -16.05
CA GLY A 56 0.88 -12.41 -16.87
C GLY A 56 0.98 -12.15 -18.37
N ASN A 57 0.60 -10.96 -18.83
CA ASN A 57 0.63 -10.58 -20.26
C ASN A 57 1.54 -9.39 -20.52
N VAL A 58 1.45 -8.35 -19.69
CA VAL A 58 2.13 -7.07 -19.89
C VAL A 58 2.95 -6.70 -18.67
N ARG A 59 4.22 -6.37 -18.92
CA ARG A 59 5.10 -5.76 -17.92
C ARG A 59 4.96 -4.24 -18.00
N ARG A 60 4.60 -3.59 -16.89
CA ARG A 60 4.45 -2.12 -16.82
C ARG A 60 5.29 -1.54 -15.70
N LYS A 61 5.96 -0.42 -15.97
CA LYS A 61 6.68 0.35 -14.95
C LYS A 61 5.65 1.10 -14.11
N VAL A 62 5.73 0.96 -12.79
CA VAL A 62 4.77 1.59 -11.86
C VAL A 62 5.35 2.75 -11.06
N SER A 63 6.68 2.93 -11.11
CA SER A 63 7.41 3.94 -10.33
C SER A 63 7.83 5.18 -11.11
N LYS A 64 7.43 5.33 -12.38
CA LYS A 64 7.90 6.45 -13.23
C LYS A 64 7.58 7.83 -12.64
N HIS A 65 6.50 7.94 -11.88
CA HIS A 65 6.08 9.18 -11.21
C HIS A 65 6.90 9.51 -9.95
N ILE A 66 7.72 8.59 -9.45
CA ILE A 66 8.70 8.78 -8.37
C ILE A 66 10.13 8.46 -8.86
N GLN A 67 10.40 8.64 -10.17
CA GLN A 67 11.65 8.18 -10.79
C GLN A 67 12.90 8.78 -10.11
N THR A 68 12.82 10.06 -9.75
CA THR A 68 13.91 10.79 -9.06
C THR A 68 14.30 10.14 -7.73
N ASP A 69 13.32 9.60 -7.01
CA ASP A 69 13.56 8.93 -5.73
C ASP A 69 14.08 7.52 -6.00
N ILE A 70 13.40 6.78 -6.88
CA ILE A 70 13.64 5.35 -7.08
C ILE A 70 14.99 5.04 -7.72
N ASP A 71 15.49 5.89 -8.62
CA ASP A 71 16.80 5.72 -9.28
C ASP A 71 17.95 5.65 -8.27
N SER A 72 17.82 6.37 -7.14
CA SER A 72 18.83 6.35 -6.09
C SER A 72 18.78 5.11 -5.20
N TYR A 73 17.67 4.36 -5.25
CA TYR A 73 17.42 3.18 -4.40
C TYR A 73 17.63 1.87 -5.15
N THR A 74 17.30 1.81 -6.44
CA THR A 74 17.31 0.58 -7.26
C THR A 74 18.70 0.08 -7.62
N LEU A 75 19.76 0.77 -7.20
CA LEU A 75 21.14 0.29 -7.36
C LEU A 75 21.63 -0.54 -6.15
N SER A 76 20.78 -0.77 -5.15
CA SER A 76 21.13 -1.47 -3.92
C SER A 76 20.34 -2.78 -3.70
N ASP A 77 20.71 -3.53 -2.65
CA ASP A 77 19.94 -4.70 -2.20
C ASP A 77 18.48 -4.29 -1.94
N VAL A 78 17.54 -5.10 -2.43
CA VAL A 78 16.10 -4.82 -2.27
C VAL A 78 15.34 -6.07 -1.85
N SER A 79 14.33 -5.90 -0.99
CA SER A 79 13.41 -6.95 -0.58
C SER A 79 11.97 -6.49 -0.78
N LEU A 80 11.19 -7.25 -1.53
CA LEU A 80 9.76 -7.05 -1.70
C LEU A 80 8.99 -8.08 -0.90
N PHE A 81 7.88 -7.66 -0.31
CA PHE A 81 6.99 -8.56 0.41
C PHE A 81 5.57 -8.00 0.41
N PHE A 82 4.61 -8.91 0.50
CA PHE A 82 3.19 -8.60 0.57
C PHE A 82 2.69 -9.03 1.93
N TYR A 83 2.15 -8.08 2.68
CA TYR A 83 1.61 -8.33 4.01
C TYR A 83 0.27 -7.61 4.16
N LYS A 84 -0.76 -8.40 4.49
CA LYS A 84 -2.16 -7.96 4.55
C LYS A 84 -2.61 -7.39 3.21
N THR A 85 -2.67 -6.07 3.10
CA THR A 85 -3.13 -5.35 1.91
C THR A 85 -2.02 -4.59 1.21
N ASP A 86 -0.81 -4.52 1.77
CA ASP A 86 0.24 -3.67 1.22
C ASP A 86 1.40 -4.48 0.68
N VAL A 87 1.95 -3.98 -0.43
CA VAL A 87 3.29 -4.34 -0.87
C VAL A 87 4.27 -3.36 -0.24
N MET A 88 5.31 -3.92 0.36
CA MET A 88 6.40 -3.15 0.94
C MET A 88 7.68 -3.46 0.18
N VAL A 89 8.40 -2.41 -0.19
CA VAL A 89 9.66 -2.42 -0.92
C VAL A 89 10.72 -1.86 0.01
N SER A 90 11.55 -2.73 0.59
CA SER A 90 12.63 -2.31 1.45
C SER A 90 13.94 -2.23 0.69
N PHE A 91 14.63 -1.10 0.85
CA PHE A 91 15.99 -0.84 0.38
C PHE A 91 16.91 -0.72 1.61
N PRO A 92 17.46 -1.83 2.14
CA PRO A 92 18.19 -1.83 3.41
C PRO A 92 19.44 -0.96 3.38
N THR A 93 20.13 -0.87 2.24
CA THR A 93 21.32 -0.01 2.11
C THR A 93 20.96 1.47 2.23
N ASN A 94 19.80 1.86 1.70
CA ASN A 94 19.33 3.25 1.74
C ASN A 94 18.53 3.56 3.02
N SER A 95 18.25 2.56 3.88
CA SER A 95 17.37 2.69 5.05
C SER A 95 15.97 3.21 4.73
N VAL A 96 15.42 2.79 3.58
CA VAL A 96 14.09 3.24 3.10
C VAL A 96 13.15 2.05 2.96
N VAL A 97 11.88 2.25 3.32
CA VAL A 97 10.79 1.34 2.95
C VAL A 97 9.69 2.13 2.25
N LEU A 98 9.41 1.77 1.00
CA LEU A 98 8.24 2.25 0.28
C LEU A 98 7.10 1.26 0.51
N VAL A 99 5.95 1.77 0.92
CA VAL A 99 4.73 1.00 1.12
C VAL A 99 3.70 1.50 0.13
N PHE A 100 3.03 0.59 -0.56
CA PHE A 100 1.91 0.92 -1.42
C PHE A 100 0.86 -0.18 -1.38
N ASP A 101 -0.38 0.21 -1.67
CA ASP A 101 -1.48 -0.71 -1.83
C ASP A 101 -1.59 -1.09 -3.32
N PRO A 102 -1.39 -2.37 -3.68
CA PRO A 102 -1.44 -2.83 -5.07
C PRO A 102 -2.81 -2.60 -5.72
N ASP A 103 -3.89 -2.52 -4.94
CA ASP A 103 -5.22 -2.24 -5.49
C ASP A 103 -5.36 -0.81 -5.99
N THR A 104 -4.49 0.12 -5.56
CA THR A 104 -4.54 1.54 -5.98
C THR A 104 -3.96 1.77 -7.36
N ILE A 105 -3.64 0.69 -8.06
CA ILE A 105 -3.05 0.76 -9.38
C ILE A 105 -3.99 1.43 -10.38
N ARG A 106 -3.44 2.40 -11.10
CA ARG A 106 -4.10 3.09 -12.20
C ARG A 106 -3.12 3.25 -13.35
N LEU A 107 -3.64 3.16 -14.57
CA LEU A 107 -2.86 3.44 -15.77
C LEU A 107 -2.93 4.92 -16.08
N ASP A 108 -1.83 5.51 -16.50
CA ASP A 108 -1.83 6.85 -17.07
C ASP A 108 -2.08 6.84 -18.58
N ASP A 109 -2.20 8.03 -19.17
CA ASP A 109 -2.50 8.22 -20.59
C ASP A 109 -1.43 7.60 -21.52
N MET A 110 -0.23 7.30 -21.00
CA MET A 110 0.86 6.64 -21.73
C MET A 110 0.89 5.12 -21.52
N GLY A 111 -0.02 4.58 -20.71
CA GLY A 111 -0.08 3.15 -20.37
C GLY A 111 0.89 2.73 -19.27
N ASP A 112 1.59 3.67 -18.62
CA ASP A 112 2.41 3.39 -17.46
C ASP A 112 1.52 3.18 -16.22
N GLY A 113 1.95 2.32 -15.31
CA GLY A 113 1.24 2.13 -14.05
C GLY A 113 1.58 3.23 -13.04
N ARG A 114 0.63 3.53 -12.16
CA ARG A 114 0.83 4.40 -11.00
C ARG A 114 0.18 3.76 -9.79
N VAL A 115 0.90 3.79 -8.67
CA VAL A 115 0.41 3.42 -7.34
C VAL A 115 0.73 4.54 -6.38
N SER A 116 0.01 4.64 -5.28
CA SER A 116 0.29 5.66 -4.27
C SER A 116 1.31 5.12 -3.27
N PHE A 117 2.53 5.66 -3.28
CA PHE A 117 3.58 5.29 -2.34
C PHE A 117 3.53 6.13 -1.08
N TYR A 118 3.89 5.51 0.03
CA TYR A 118 4.18 6.17 1.31
C TYR A 118 5.50 5.63 1.86
N ASN A 119 6.31 6.50 2.45
CA ASN A 119 7.64 6.16 2.94
C ASN A 119 7.62 5.95 4.47
N TRP A 120 8.16 4.83 4.93
CA TRP A 120 8.50 4.59 6.32
C TRP A 120 10.01 4.79 6.54
N GLY A 121 10.35 5.82 7.32
CA GLY A 121 11.73 6.14 7.66
C GLY A 121 12.33 5.32 8.81
N SER A 122 11.55 4.47 9.50
CA SER A 122 11.96 3.94 10.81
C SER A 122 12.50 2.50 10.80
N TYR A 123 12.09 1.65 9.86
CA TYR A 123 12.46 0.21 9.85
C TYR A 123 12.67 -0.31 8.43
N TYR A 124 13.88 -0.81 8.12
CA TYR A 124 14.25 -1.42 6.84
C TYR A 124 14.59 -2.92 7.00
N ALA A 125 14.14 -3.77 6.08
CA ALA A 125 14.25 -5.22 6.21
C ALA A 125 14.97 -5.84 5.01
N ARG A 126 16.04 -6.60 5.27
CA ARG A 126 16.69 -7.43 4.23
C ARG A 126 15.91 -8.69 3.93
N GLN A 127 15.19 -9.17 4.93
CA GLN A 127 14.41 -10.39 4.89
C GLN A 127 13.28 -10.27 5.90
N ILE A 128 12.19 -10.95 5.58
CA ILE A 128 11.04 -11.06 6.44
C ILE A 128 10.70 -12.52 6.65
N LEU A 129 10.29 -12.81 7.88
CA LEU A 129 9.72 -14.09 8.25
C LEU A 129 8.28 -13.83 8.67
N HIS A 130 7.37 -14.57 8.06
CA HIS A 130 5.97 -14.61 8.42
C HIS A 130 5.53 -16.07 8.36
N ASN A 131 5.16 -16.64 9.50
CA ASN A 131 4.64 -18.00 9.56
C ASN A 131 3.12 -17.93 9.78
N ARG A 132 2.38 -18.83 9.12
CA ARG A 132 0.93 -19.00 9.34
C ARG A 132 0.69 -20.36 9.98
N GLY A 133 1.35 -20.60 11.11
CA GLY A 133 1.13 -21.80 11.92
C GLY A 133 -0.13 -21.65 12.78
N GLY A 134 -0.80 -22.76 13.09
CA GLY A 134 -1.86 -22.75 14.11
C GLY A 134 -1.28 -22.34 15.46
N GLY A 135 -1.79 -21.25 16.05
CA GLY A 135 -1.28 -20.65 17.30
C GLY A 135 -0.31 -19.48 17.11
N ASP A 136 -0.06 -19.06 15.86
CA ASP A 136 0.70 -17.84 15.57
C ASP A 136 -0.25 -16.63 15.53
N ASP A 137 0.09 -15.56 16.25
CA ASP A 137 -0.68 -14.31 16.29
C ASP A 137 -0.52 -13.48 14.98
N GLY A 138 0.26 -13.97 14.00
CA GLY A 138 0.36 -13.40 12.66
C GLY A 138 1.30 -12.19 12.56
N TYR A 139 2.29 -12.12 13.45
CA TYR A 139 3.23 -11.01 13.52
C TYR A 139 4.29 -11.07 12.41
N LEU A 140 4.75 -9.89 12.02
CA LEU A 140 5.77 -9.75 10.99
C LEU A 140 7.13 -9.65 11.66
N ILE A 141 8.08 -10.54 11.34
CA ILE A 141 9.46 -10.41 11.83
C ILE A 141 10.32 -9.80 10.72
N LEU A 142 10.92 -8.65 11.01
CA LEU A 142 11.89 -7.95 10.16
C LEU A 142 13.30 -8.33 10.58
N LEU A 143 14.09 -8.79 9.62
CA LEU A 143 15.53 -8.98 9.78
C LEU A 143 16.25 -7.83 9.08
N GLY A 144 16.74 -6.88 9.87
CA GLY A 144 17.57 -5.77 9.41
C GLY A 144 19.04 -6.18 9.24
N ASN A 145 19.93 -5.21 9.02
CA ASN A 145 21.37 -5.48 8.97
C ASN A 145 21.92 -5.94 10.32
N ASN A 146 21.48 -5.30 11.41
CA ASN A 146 22.01 -5.50 12.77
C ASN A 146 20.89 -5.69 13.81
N TYR A 147 19.66 -6.00 13.38
CA TYR A 147 18.52 -6.12 14.30
C TYR A 147 17.50 -7.14 13.82
N THR A 148 16.74 -7.65 14.80
CA THR A 148 15.48 -8.36 14.59
C THR A 148 14.38 -7.53 15.24
N ALA A 149 13.38 -7.12 14.48
CA ALA A 149 12.27 -6.29 14.98
C ALA A 149 10.93 -6.89 14.56
N ARG A 150 9.90 -6.60 15.36
CA ARG A 150 8.53 -6.86 14.94
C ARG A 150 8.08 -5.72 14.01
N GLY A 151 7.71 -6.05 12.78
CA GLY A 151 7.43 -5.09 11.70
C GLY A 151 6.00 -4.59 11.63
N ASP A 152 5.06 -5.29 12.27
CA ASP A 152 3.67 -4.87 12.44
C ASP A 152 3.45 -4.06 13.74
N TYR A 153 4.54 -3.69 14.42
CA TYR A 153 4.53 -3.03 15.72
C TYR A 153 5.55 -1.89 15.75
N LEU A 154 5.09 -0.66 15.97
CA LEU A 154 5.98 0.43 16.38
C LEU A 154 6.03 0.44 17.91
N ALA A 155 7.21 0.67 18.48
CA ALA A 155 7.31 0.91 19.92
C ALA A 155 6.41 2.10 20.29
N TYR A 156 5.38 1.84 21.10
CA TYR A 156 4.45 2.88 21.54
C TYR A 156 5.14 3.79 22.55
N ASP A 157 4.94 5.09 22.41
CA ASP A 157 4.99 5.99 23.55
C ASP A 157 3.64 5.83 24.27
N ASN A 158 3.60 4.94 25.27
CA ASN A 158 2.40 4.79 26.09
C ASN A 158 2.28 6.03 26.96
N ILE A 159 1.55 7.04 26.50
CA ILE A 159 1.04 8.09 27.38
C ILE A 159 0.10 7.40 28.36
N SER A 160 0.56 7.21 29.60
CA SER A 160 -0.21 6.63 30.69
C SER A 160 -1.27 7.62 31.20
N GLY A 161 -2.23 7.97 30.36
CA GLY A 161 -3.27 8.97 30.65
C GLY A 161 -4.67 8.46 30.33
N THR A 162 -5.62 8.80 31.19
CA THR A 162 -7.07 8.55 31.02
C THR A 162 -7.77 9.60 30.15
N LEU A 163 -7.05 10.58 29.61
CA LEU A 163 -7.63 11.65 28.81
C LEU A 163 -7.81 11.19 27.35
N PRO A 164 -8.97 11.43 26.74
CA PRO A 164 -9.17 11.18 25.32
C PRO A 164 -8.19 11.99 24.47
N ILE A 165 -7.53 11.32 23.53
CA ILE A 165 -6.76 11.95 22.47
C ILE A 165 -7.77 12.33 21.38
N ASN A 166 -8.07 13.63 21.30
CA ASN A 166 -8.87 14.19 20.22
C ASN A 166 -7.99 14.39 18.99
N MET A 167 -8.26 13.63 17.94
CA MET A 167 -7.71 13.87 16.61
C MET A 167 -8.84 14.30 15.70
N GLU A 168 -8.69 15.49 15.13
CA GLU A 168 -9.55 15.98 14.06
C GLU A 168 -8.66 16.44 12.91
N MET A 169 -8.85 15.84 11.74
CA MET A 169 -8.12 16.19 10.54
C MET A 169 -9.12 16.42 9.41
N GLN A 170 -8.97 17.52 8.70
CA GLN A 170 -9.70 17.77 7.47
C GLN A 170 -8.72 18.11 6.35
N THR A 171 -8.88 17.46 5.20
CA THR A 171 -8.17 17.86 4.00
C THR A 171 -8.76 19.17 3.46
N LYS A 172 -7.98 19.89 2.64
CA LYS A 172 -8.58 20.93 1.80
C LYS A 172 -9.59 20.31 0.83
N LEU A 173 -10.47 21.15 0.30
CA LEU A 173 -11.33 20.76 -0.82
C LEU A 173 -10.47 20.36 -2.01
N PHE A 174 -10.67 19.14 -2.48
CA PHE A 174 -9.99 18.60 -3.63
C PHE A 174 -10.65 19.12 -4.92
N GLN A 175 -9.96 20.01 -5.62
CA GLN A 175 -10.38 20.46 -6.95
C GLN A 175 -9.58 19.73 -8.04
N PHE A 176 -10.01 18.52 -8.41
CA PHE A 176 -9.38 17.76 -9.50
C PHE A 176 -9.89 18.17 -10.90
N GLY A 177 -9.36 19.25 -11.50
CA GLY A 177 -9.77 19.73 -12.84
C GLY A 177 -10.52 21.07 -12.83
N GLY A 178 -10.77 21.61 -14.04
CA GLY A 178 -11.45 22.89 -14.25
C GLY A 178 -12.96 22.83 -13.97
N GLU A 179 -13.61 23.99 -13.92
CA GLU A 179 -15.02 24.17 -13.52
C GLU A 179 -16.01 23.37 -14.39
N GLU A 180 -15.65 23.06 -15.64
CA GLU A 180 -16.49 22.32 -16.59
C GLU A 180 -16.37 20.79 -16.49
N THR A 181 -15.54 20.29 -15.58
CA THR A 181 -15.26 18.84 -15.49
C THR A 181 -16.09 18.19 -14.39
N VAL A 182 -17.01 17.30 -14.77
CA VAL A 182 -17.69 16.43 -13.80
C VAL A 182 -16.72 15.36 -13.31
N LYS A 183 -16.55 15.28 -11.99
CA LYS A 183 -15.64 14.36 -11.29
C LYS A 183 -16.47 13.27 -10.66
N ASN A 184 -16.17 12.02 -10.97
CA ASN A 184 -16.80 10.88 -10.32
C ASN A 184 -15.81 10.24 -9.36
N PHE A 185 -16.16 10.13 -8.09
CA PHE A 185 -15.31 9.51 -7.09
C PHE A 185 -15.58 8.01 -7.05
N THR A 186 -14.60 7.22 -7.51
CA THR A 186 -14.78 5.78 -7.69
C THR A 186 -14.39 4.99 -6.45
N ARG A 187 -13.41 5.48 -5.68
CA ARG A 187 -12.90 4.77 -4.51
C ARG A 187 -12.27 5.73 -3.53
N ALA A 188 -12.62 5.60 -2.26
CA ALA A 188 -11.81 6.12 -1.16
C ALA A 188 -11.35 4.94 -0.31
N LYS A 189 -10.06 4.82 -0.02
CA LYS A 189 -9.52 3.77 0.85
C LYS A 189 -8.73 4.43 1.96
N ALA A 190 -9.21 4.26 3.20
CA ALA A 190 -8.53 4.75 4.38
C ALA A 190 -7.75 3.61 5.03
N LYS A 191 -6.59 3.93 5.59
CA LYS A 191 -5.80 3.03 6.43
C LYS A 191 -5.62 3.67 7.80
N ILE A 192 -6.10 2.98 8.82
CA ILE A 192 -6.04 3.42 10.22
C ILE A 192 -5.16 2.48 11.03
N GLY A 193 -4.48 3.05 12.03
CA GLY A 193 -3.58 2.31 12.91
C GLY A 193 -4.30 1.23 13.75
N ASN A 194 -3.51 0.27 14.26
CA ASN A 194 -4.02 -0.78 15.14
C ASN A 194 -4.56 -0.22 16.46
N VAL A 195 -5.50 -0.96 17.04
CA VAL A 195 -6.13 -0.64 18.32
C VAL A 195 -5.80 -1.75 19.31
N SER A 196 -5.36 -1.36 20.51
CA SER A 196 -4.96 -2.28 21.57
C SER A 196 -6.10 -2.73 22.49
N THR A 197 -7.35 -2.29 22.29
CA THR A 197 -8.44 -2.43 23.28
C THR A 197 -9.75 -3.07 22.78
N PRO A 198 -10.32 -4.08 23.49
CA PRO A 198 -11.49 -4.92 23.13
C PRO A 198 -12.74 -4.25 22.56
N ALA A 199 -13.01 -3.00 22.93
CA ALA A 199 -14.24 -2.30 22.53
C ALA A 199 -14.25 -1.85 21.06
N GLY A 200 -13.13 -1.98 20.35
CA GLY A 200 -12.92 -1.31 19.08
C GLY A 200 -12.73 0.20 19.29
N VAL A 201 -12.06 0.83 18.34
CA VAL A 201 -12.01 2.29 18.26
C VAL A 201 -12.75 2.69 17.00
N GLU A 202 -13.62 3.68 17.15
CA GLU A 202 -14.39 4.25 16.06
C GLU A 202 -13.63 5.44 15.47
N TYR A 203 -13.26 5.34 14.20
CA TYR A 203 -12.84 6.48 13.41
C TYR A 203 -14.05 6.96 12.61
N GLU A 204 -14.43 8.21 12.81
CA GLU A 204 -15.47 8.86 12.04
C GLU A 204 -14.85 9.47 10.78
N PHE A 205 -15.18 8.92 9.62
CA PHE A 205 -14.79 9.43 8.31
C PHE A 205 -15.95 10.20 7.71
N LYS A 206 -15.76 11.47 7.35
CA LYS A 206 -16.74 12.24 6.58
C LYS A 206 -16.19 12.64 5.24
N PHE A 207 -17.05 12.58 4.23
CA PHE A 207 -16.87 13.34 3.01
C PHE A 207 -17.71 14.61 3.13
N LEU A 208 -17.08 15.75 2.92
CA LEU A 208 -17.69 17.06 3.08
C LEU A 208 -17.61 17.80 1.75
N THR A 209 -18.74 18.32 1.30
CA THR A 209 -18.83 19.32 0.22
C THR A 209 -19.17 20.68 0.85
N ALA A 210 -19.30 21.73 0.04
CA ALA A 210 -19.75 23.03 0.54
C ALA A 210 -21.12 22.95 1.25
N ASP A 211 -22.03 22.10 0.74
CA ASP A 211 -23.45 22.13 1.13
C ASP A 211 -23.95 20.82 1.76
N THR A 212 -23.14 19.76 1.72
CA THR A 212 -23.56 18.40 2.09
C THR A 212 -22.43 17.65 2.77
N SER A 213 -22.75 16.89 3.81
CA SER A 213 -21.83 15.96 4.46
C SER A 213 -22.37 14.53 4.40
N ASN A 214 -21.48 13.56 4.25
CA ASN A 214 -21.80 12.16 4.46
C ASN A 214 -20.81 11.56 5.45
N THR A 215 -21.33 10.88 6.45
CA THR A 215 -20.55 10.30 7.54
C THR A 215 -20.55 8.79 7.42
N LEU A 216 -19.36 8.20 7.55
CA LEU A 216 -19.14 6.78 7.69
C LEU A 216 -18.32 6.53 8.95
N VAL A 217 -18.69 5.51 9.72
CA VAL A 217 -17.88 5.05 10.86
C VAL A 217 -17.07 3.83 10.44
N LEU A 218 -15.75 3.91 10.60
CA LEU A 218 -14.85 2.78 10.45
C LEU A 218 -14.43 2.27 11.83
N ASN A 219 -14.77 1.01 12.11
CA ASN A 219 -14.38 0.32 13.33
C ASN A 219 -13.04 -0.38 13.12
N ALA A 220 -12.02 0.02 13.88
CA ALA A 220 -10.76 -0.71 13.95
C ALA A 220 -10.90 -1.88 14.95
N LEU A 221 -10.60 -3.10 14.48
CA LEU A 221 -10.67 -4.32 15.27
C LEU A 221 -9.35 -4.60 15.99
N VAL A 222 -9.48 -5.05 17.23
CA VAL A 222 -8.37 -5.29 18.15
C VAL A 222 -7.47 -6.40 17.69
N GLY A 223 -6.15 -6.21 17.79
CA GLY A 223 -5.17 -7.24 17.48
C GLY A 223 -5.03 -7.56 15.98
N THR A 224 -5.76 -6.85 15.10
CA THR A 224 -5.72 -7.11 13.66
C THR A 224 -4.66 -6.31 12.91
N GLY A 225 -3.93 -5.41 13.59
CA GLY A 225 -2.96 -4.51 12.97
C GLY A 225 -3.63 -3.29 12.31
N ALA A 226 -2.93 -2.62 11.40
CA ALA A 226 -3.52 -1.52 10.65
C ALA A 226 -4.70 -2.03 9.80
N VAL A 227 -5.85 -1.36 9.90
CA VAL A 227 -7.07 -1.71 9.17
C VAL A 227 -7.13 -0.84 7.92
N SER A 228 -7.25 -1.48 6.76
CA SER A 228 -7.51 -0.80 5.50
C SER A 228 -8.91 -1.17 5.01
N ARG A 229 -9.74 -0.17 4.72
CA ARG A 229 -11.10 -0.38 4.19
C ARG A 229 -11.41 0.55 3.05
N GLU A 230 -12.08 -0.03 2.06
CA GLU A 230 -12.72 0.74 1.01
C GLU A 230 -13.99 1.38 1.54
N ILE A 231 -14.18 2.62 1.11
CA ILE A 231 -15.31 3.46 1.44
C ILE A 231 -15.89 3.92 0.10
N SER A 232 -17.18 3.66 -0.08
CA SER A 232 -17.92 4.21 -1.20
C SER A 232 -18.22 5.68 -0.94
N VAL A 233 -17.88 6.54 -1.89
CA VAL A 233 -18.32 7.95 -1.89
C VAL A 233 -19.74 7.98 -2.47
N PRO A 234 -20.72 8.61 -1.81
CA PRO A 234 -22.08 8.71 -2.35
C PRO A 234 -22.14 9.48 -3.67
N TYR A 235 -23.05 9.08 -4.56
CA TYR A 235 -23.16 9.68 -5.90
C TYR A 235 -23.60 11.15 -5.85
N GLU A 236 -24.23 11.59 -4.75
CA GLU A 236 -24.63 12.99 -4.51
C GLU A 236 -23.43 13.95 -4.36
N MET A 237 -22.22 13.40 -4.23
CA MET A 237 -20.96 14.12 -4.16
C MET A 237 -20.21 14.19 -5.49
N ASP A 238 -20.66 13.44 -6.51
CA ASP A 238 -20.08 13.52 -7.84
C ASP A 238 -20.30 14.92 -8.43
N GLY A 239 -19.31 15.42 -9.17
CA GLY A 239 -19.27 16.78 -9.72
C GLY A 239 -18.90 17.87 -8.72
N LYS A 240 -18.85 17.58 -7.42
CA LYS A 240 -18.55 18.55 -6.37
C LYS A 240 -17.07 18.52 -5.97
N GLN A 241 -16.63 19.59 -5.32
CA GLN A 241 -15.38 19.58 -4.57
C GLN A 241 -15.63 18.86 -3.25
N ILE A 242 -14.82 17.84 -2.95
CA ILE A 242 -14.93 17.09 -1.70
C ILE A 242 -13.73 17.40 -0.81
N SER A 243 -13.93 17.46 0.49
CA SER A 243 -12.88 17.33 1.50
C SER A 243 -13.16 16.07 2.31
N MET A 244 -12.10 15.49 2.84
CA MET A 244 -12.20 14.34 3.72
C MET A 244 -11.88 14.78 5.13
N TYR A 245 -12.75 14.41 6.05
CA TYR A 245 -12.60 14.65 7.48
C TYR A 245 -12.45 13.31 8.18
N VAL A 246 -11.53 13.27 9.14
CA VAL A 246 -11.33 12.13 10.02
C VAL A 246 -11.36 12.64 11.45
N LYS A 247 -12.18 12.00 12.28
CA LYS A 247 -12.23 12.23 13.71
C LYS A 247 -12.00 10.94 14.48
N HIS A 248 -11.22 11.06 15.53
CA HIS A 248 -11.01 10.03 16.55
C HIS A 248 -10.99 10.71 17.92
N ASN A 249 -11.70 10.13 18.88
CA ASN A 249 -11.80 10.67 20.24
C ASN A 249 -11.81 9.51 21.24
N THR A 250 -10.63 8.93 21.49
CA THR A 250 -10.47 7.89 22.51
C THR A 250 -9.16 8.06 23.26
N ASN A 251 -9.04 7.44 24.43
CA ASN A 251 -7.87 7.53 25.32
C ASN A 251 -6.67 6.71 24.82
N PHE A 252 -6.74 6.23 23.57
CA PHE A 252 -5.80 5.28 22.99
C PHE A 252 -5.29 5.80 21.66
N ASN A 253 -4.21 5.18 21.18
CA ASN A 253 -3.47 5.59 20.00
C ASN A 253 -4.39 5.93 18.81
N ALA A 254 -4.18 7.12 18.24
CA ALA A 254 -4.92 7.65 17.12
C ALA A 254 -3.94 7.80 15.94
N ARG A 255 -4.16 7.08 14.84
CA ARG A 255 -3.29 7.18 13.67
C ARG A 255 -4.06 6.94 12.37
N VAL A 256 -3.92 7.87 11.43
CA VAL A 256 -4.30 7.71 10.03
C VAL A 256 -3.02 7.57 9.22
N ASP A 257 -2.82 6.42 8.59
CA ASP A 257 -1.57 6.09 7.88
C ASP A 257 -1.59 6.69 6.48
N THR A 258 -2.65 6.37 5.76
CA THR A 258 -2.81 6.72 4.35
C THR A 258 -4.28 6.91 4.03
N LEU A 259 -4.50 7.79 3.07
CA LEU A 259 -5.80 8.03 2.47
C LEU A 259 -5.61 8.06 0.95
N SER A 260 -6.22 7.11 0.26
CA SER A 260 -6.19 7.04 -1.20
C SER A 260 -7.57 7.38 -1.74
N ILE A 261 -7.63 8.29 -2.71
CA ILE A 261 -8.85 8.65 -3.42
C ILE A 261 -8.61 8.45 -4.91
N ASP A 262 -9.45 7.65 -5.55
CA ASP A 262 -9.53 7.55 -6.99
C ASP A 262 -10.70 8.39 -7.50
N SER A 263 -10.45 9.15 -8.55
CA SER A 263 -11.46 9.98 -9.20
C SER A 263 -11.28 9.94 -10.70
N ARG A 264 -12.40 9.82 -11.42
CA ARG A 264 -12.43 9.84 -12.88
C ARG A 264 -12.98 11.15 -13.38
N LYS A 265 -12.33 11.72 -14.38
CA LYS A 265 -12.86 12.87 -15.13
C LYS A 265 -13.79 12.35 -16.21
N ARG A 266 -15.01 12.89 -16.28
CA ARG A 266 -15.89 12.69 -17.44
C ARG A 266 -15.86 13.97 -18.26
N ARG A 267 -15.39 13.88 -19.51
CA ARG A 267 -15.58 14.95 -20.50
C ARG A 267 -16.93 14.72 -21.18
N TYR A 268 -17.70 15.79 -21.34
CA TYR A 268 -18.84 15.81 -22.26
C TYR A 268 -18.33 15.97 -23.69
#